data_AF-A0A662D196-F1
#
_entry.id   AF-A0A662D196-F1
#
_cell.length_a   1.000
_cell.length_b   1.000
_cell.length_c   1.000
_cell.angle_alpha   90.00
_cell.angle_beta   90.00
_cell.angle_gamma   90.00
#
_symmetry.space_group_name_H-M   'P 1'
#
loop_
_entity.id
_entity.type
_entity.pdbx_description
1 polymer ?
#
loop_
_entity_poly.entity_id
_entity_poly.type
_entity_poly.pdbx_seq_one_letter_code
_entity_poly.pdbx_strand_id
1 'polypeptide(L)'
;MDLKKRDDLTEPLSQEERSVYFQTIADFILQHRRGQLFLTPHEMFLIDKWLQQQIPLRVVLEGLRRAAEFWREKRKSPRTLTLVRVERFVLAAYQAFRERKIGRQRKSDASSEANFDCQKIIEVVRPFLSPKNQRLKPLSPYFKQAVALLQQKKVDAPFLEELDEKIDQILLKMALPEERQAAEAEVQTYLQKSSPREVKKLLERAIIKHLRRKWQIPYCSPYLY
;
A
#
# COMPACT_ATOMS: atom_id res chain seq x y z
N MET A 1 -5.97 -34.95 5.80
CA MET A 1 -4.94 -34.64 6.81
C MET A 1 -5.27 -33.29 7.43
N ASP A 2 -5.56 -33.31 8.72
CA ASP A 2 -6.17 -32.23 9.50
C ASP A 2 -5.24 -31.04 9.74
N LEU A 3 -5.64 -29.86 9.27
CA LEU A 3 -4.99 -28.56 9.51
C LEU A 3 -5.32 -27.97 10.91
N LYS A 4 -5.51 -28.81 11.92
CA LYS A 4 -5.81 -28.38 13.30
C LYS A 4 -4.58 -28.59 14.18
N LYS A 5 -4.06 -27.45 14.68
CA LYS A 5 -2.92 -27.25 15.59
C LYS A 5 -1.54 -27.19 14.93
N ARG A 6 -1.16 -25.99 14.52
CA ARG A 6 0.22 -25.49 14.67
C ARG A 6 0.13 -24.02 15.09
N ASP A 7 0.01 -23.83 16.40
CA ASP A 7 0.51 -22.62 17.04
C ASP A 7 1.97 -22.93 17.41
N ASP A 8 2.83 -21.94 17.21
CA ASP A 8 4.27 -21.87 17.48
C ASP A 8 5.29 -22.48 16.50
N LEU A 9 6.28 -21.62 16.21
CA LEU A 9 7.62 -21.81 15.63
C LEU A 9 7.73 -22.04 14.10
N THR A 10 8.11 -20.96 13.41
CA THR A 10 9.26 -20.81 12.50
C THR A 10 9.85 -22.03 11.76
N GLU A 11 9.07 -23.00 11.33
CA GLU A 11 9.54 -24.03 10.38
C GLU A 11 9.28 -23.58 8.92
N PRO A 12 10.26 -23.77 8.00
CA PRO A 12 10.03 -23.52 6.59
C PRO A 12 8.96 -24.49 6.07
N LEU A 13 7.93 -23.95 5.41
CA LEU A 13 6.86 -24.72 4.78
C LEU A 13 7.44 -25.82 3.89
N SER A 14 6.86 -27.02 3.96
CA SER A 14 7.29 -28.15 3.13
C SER A 14 7.09 -27.82 1.64
N GLN A 15 7.87 -28.46 0.77
CA GLN A 15 7.74 -28.25 -0.69
C GLN A 15 6.31 -28.53 -1.19
N GLU A 16 5.62 -29.49 -0.57
CA GLU A 16 4.22 -29.81 -0.84
C GLU A 16 3.27 -28.69 -0.40
N GLU A 17 3.45 -28.13 0.81
CA GLU A 17 2.63 -27.02 1.31
C GLU A 17 2.79 -25.76 0.44
N ARG A 18 4.01 -25.47 0.00
CA ARG A 18 4.29 -24.38 -0.95
C ARG A 18 3.60 -24.63 -2.28
N SER A 19 3.68 -25.85 -2.82
CA SER A 19 3.01 -26.23 -4.07
C SER A 19 1.50 -26.03 -3.98
N VAL A 20 0.86 -26.51 -2.92
CA VAL A 20 -0.59 -26.35 -2.68
C VAL A 20 -0.97 -24.87 -2.57
N TYR A 21 -0.18 -24.06 -1.86
CA TYR A 21 -0.42 -22.62 -1.73
C TYR A 21 -0.44 -21.92 -3.09
N PHE A 22 0.57 -22.18 -3.92
CA PHE A 22 0.70 -21.59 -5.24
C PHE A 22 -0.40 -22.06 -6.19
N GLN A 23 -0.63 -23.37 -6.29
CA GLN A 23 -1.64 -23.95 -7.17
C GLN A 23 -3.04 -23.43 -6.85
N THR A 24 -3.41 -23.40 -5.57
CA THR A 24 -4.75 -22.95 -5.16
C THR A 24 -5.01 -21.48 -5.50
N ILE A 25 -3.99 -20.62 -5.36
CA ILE A 25 -4.10 -19.19 -5.73
C ILE A 25 -4.15 -19.03 -7.25
N ALA A 26 -3.31 -19.79 -7.97
CA ALA A 26 -3.29 -19.79 -9.43
C ALA A 26 -4.65 -20.21 -10.00
N ASP A 27 -5.20 -21.33 -9.52
CA ASP A 27 -6.50 -21.84 -9.96
C ASP A 27 -7.62 -20.82 -9.75
N PHE A 28 -7.66 -20.17 -8.59
CA PHE A 28 -8.66 -19.14 -8.31
C PHE A 28 -8.61 -18.01 -9.35
N ILE A 29 -7.42 -17.53 -9.66
CA ILE A 29 -7.20 -16.42 -10.59
C ILE A 29 -7.53 -16.82 -12.02
N LEU A 30 -7.07 -17.99 -12.45
CA LEU A 30 -7.27 -18.49 -13.81
C LEU A 30 -8.75 -18.77 -14.07
N GLN A 31 -9.49 -19.33 -13.11
CA GLN A 31 -10.94 -19.51 -13.21
C GLN A 31 -11.70 -18.19 -13.39
N HIS A 32 -11.23 -17.11 -12.76
CA HIS A 32 -11.85 -15.79 -12.88
C HIS A 32 -11.41 -15.03 -14.16
N ARG A 33 -10.29 -15.42 -14.79
CA ARG A 33 -9.83 -14.82 -16.05
C ARG A 33 -10.30 -15.60 -17.26
N ARG A 34 -11.26 -15.06 -17.99
CA ARG A 34 -11.68 -15.60 -19.30
C ARG A 34 -10.59 -15.37 -20.36
N GLY A 35 -9.72 -16.37 -20.56
CA GLY A 35 -8.85 -16.50 -21.74
C GLY A 35 -7.33 -16.48 -21.50
N GLN A 36 -6.85 -16.36 -20.27
CA GLN A 36 -5.42 -16.44 -19.96
C GLN A 36 -5.16 -17.62 -19.02
N LEU A 37 -4.42 -18.63 -19.49
CA LEU A 37 -4.24 -19.93 -18.84
C LEU A 37 -3.02 -19.99 -17.91
N PHE A 38 -2.23 -18.91 -17.81
CA PHE A 38 -1.00 -18.88 -17.04
C PHE A 38 -0.87 -17.59 -16.23
N LEU A 39 -0.24 -17.71 -15.06
CA LEU A 39 0.19 -16.56 -14.27
C LEU A 39 1.41 -15.90 -14.92
N THR A 40 1.51 -14.58 -14.83
CA THR A 40 2.73 -13.87 -15.26
C THR A 40 3.86 -14.03 -14.22
N PRO A 41 5.15 -13.83 -14.59
CA PRO A 41 6.26 -13.90 -13.62
C PRO A 41 6.09 -12.96 -12.41
N HIS A 42 5.51 -11.77 -12.63
CA HIS A 42 5.22 -10.83 -11.55
C HIS A 42 4.12 -11.35 -10.60
N GLU A 43 3.17 -12.12 -11.11
CA GLU A 43 2.11 -12.73 -10.31
C GLU A 43 2.64 -13.89 -9.48
N MET A 44 3.54 -14.69 -10.05
CA MET A 44 4.26 -15.71 -9.29
C MET A 44 5.09 -15.09 -8.15
N PHE A 45 5.77 -13.97 -8.42
CA PHE A 45 6.51 -13.22 -7.40
C PHE A 45 5.61 -12.70 -6.27
N LEU A 46 4.40 -12.23 -6.58
CA LEU A 46 3.46 -11.77 -5.55
C LEU A 46 2.98 -12.91 -4.65
N ILE A 47 2.74 -14.09 -5.21
CA ILE A 47 2.38 -15.28 -4.40
C ILE A 47 3.55 -15.66 -3.49
N ASP A 48 4.78 -15.66 -4.02
CA ASP A 48 5.98 -15.93 -3.21
C ASP A 48 6.14 -14.90 -2.08
N LYS A 49 5.93 -13.61 -2.38
CA LYS A 49 5.95 -12.54 -1.39
C LYS A 49 4.93 -12.78 -0.26
N TRP A 50 3.70 -13.17 -0.57
CA TRP A 50 2.69 -13.46 0.46
C TRP A 50 3.02 -14.68 1.29
N LEU A 51 3.63 -15.69 0.66
CA LEU A 51 4.15 -16.87 1.34
C LEU A 51 5.30 -16.52 2.30
N GLN A 52 6.26 -15.70 1.86
CA GLN A 52 7.36 -15.20 2.70
C GLN A 52 6.85 -14.35 3.87
N GLN A 53 5.78 -13.58 3.66
CA GLN A 53 5.08 -12.81 4.70
C GLN A 53 4.22 -13.69 5.63
N GLN A 54 4.22 -15.02 5.41
CA GLN A 54 3.45 -16.01 6.15
C GLN A 54 1.95 -15.73 6.17
N ILE A 55 1.42 -15.14 5.08
CA ILE A 55 -0.01 -14.90 4.94
C ILE A 55 -0.70 -16.25 4.70
N PRO A 56 -1.63 -16.71 5.56
CA PRO A 56 -2.24 -18.03 5.38
C PRO A 56 -3.09 -18.08 4.10
N LEU A 57 -3.11 -19.24 3.43
CA LEU A 57 -3.83 -19.44 2.16
C LEU A 57 -5.30 -18.99 2.24
N ARG A 58 -6.00 -19.33 3.33
CA ARG A 58 -7.40 -18.94 3.57
C ARG A 58 -7.63 -17.43 3.51
N VAL A 59 -6.65 -16.66 3.94
CA VAL A 59 -6.69 -15.19 4.00
C VAL A 59 -6.49 -14.61 2.62
N VAL A 60 -5.52 -15.16 1.87
CA VAL A 60 -5.33 -14.78 0.47
C VAL A 60 -6.62 -15.03 -0.31
N LEU A 61 -7.20 -16.21 -0.19
CA LEU A 61 -8.47 -16.55 -0.84
C LEU A 61 -9.63 -15.64 -0.42
N GLU A 62 -9.68 -15.18 0.84
CA GLU A 62 -10.66 -14.18 1.29
C GLU A 62 -10.48 -12.85 0.56
N GLY A 63 -9.24 -12.36 0.43
CA GLY A 63 -8.93 -11.16 -0.33
C GLY A 63 -9.26 -11.31 -1.82
N LEU A 64 -8.92 -12.46 -2.43
CA LEU A 64 -9.23 -12.73 -3.83
C LEU A 64 -10.74 -12.74 -4.11
N ARG A 65 -11.54 -13.33 -3.20
CA ARG A 65 -13.01 -13.32 -3.31
C ARG A 65 -13.58 -11.91 -3.22
N ARG A 66 -13.14 -11.11 -2.25
CA ARG A 66 -13.57 -9.70 -2.12
C ARG A 66 -13.25 -8.87 -3.35
N ALA A 67 -12.10 -9.12 -3.96
CA ALA A 67 -11.77 -8.51 -5.24
C ALA A 67 -12.74 -8.96 -6.34
N ALA A 68 -12.96 -10.27 -6.52
CA ALA A 68 -13.91 -10.75 -7.52
C ALA A 68 -15.30 -10.10 -7.38
N GLU A 69 -15.80 -9.97 -6.15
CA GLU A 69 -17.07 -9.30 -5.84
C GLU A 69 -17.06 -7.82 -6.20
N PHE A 70 -16.03 -7.07 -5.79
CA PHE A 70 -15.89 -5.65 -6.11
C PHE A 70 -15.89 -5.38 -7.63
N TRP A 71 -15.18 -6.21 -8.39
CA TRP A 71 -15.14 -6.07 -9.86
C TRP A 71 -16.46 -6.44 -10.52
N ARG A 72 -17.16 -7.45 -9.98
CA ARG A 72 -18.51 -7.82 -10.42
C ARG A 72 -19.50 -6.68 -10.21
N GLU A 73 -19.49 -6.06 -9.03
CA GLU A 73 -20.34 -4.89 -8.72
C GLU A 73 -20.05 -3.69 -9.63
N LYS A 74 -18.78 -3.44 -9.91
CA LYS A 74 -18.36 -2.35 -10.81
C LYS A 74 -18.52 -2.67 -12.30
N ARG A 75 -19.13 -3.82 -12.65
CA ARG A 75 -19.34 -4.31 -14.03
C ARG A 75 -18.06 -4.29 -14.88
N LYS A 76 -16.92 -4.55 -14.25
CA LYS A 76 -15.61 -4.55 -14.94
C LYS A 76 -15.37 -5.91 -15.58
N SER A 77 -14.63 -5.92 -16.69
CA SER A 77 -14.30 -7.18 -17.38
C SER A 77 -13.49 -8.10 -16.46
N PRO A 78 -13.77 -9.41 -16.42
CA PRO A 78 -13.03 -10.39 -15.62
C PRO A 78 -11.53 -10.42 -15.96
N ARG A 79 -11.16 -10.03 -17.20
CA ARG A 79 -9.76 -9.88 -17.64
C ARG A 79 -8.98 -8.82 -16.87
N THR A 80 -9.65 -7.93 -16.14
CA THR A 80 -9.02 -6.84 -15.38
C THR A 80 -8.58 -7.24 -13.97
N LEU A 81 -8.84 -8.50 -13.57
CA LEU A 81 -8.51 -9.07 -12.26
C LEU A 81 -7.08 -9.63 -12.28
N THR A 82 -6.09 -8.76 -12.05
CA THR A 82 -4.66 -9.13 -11.95
C THR A 82 -4.19 -9.20 -10.50
N LEU A 83 -3.25 -10.08 -10.12
CA LEU A 83 -2.83 -10.20 -8.70
C LEU A 83 -2.30 -8.86 -8.15
N VAL A 84 -1.63 -8.07 -9.00
CA VAL A 84 -1.18 -6.71 -8.68
C VAL A 84 -2.33 -5.81 -8.20
N ARG A 85 -3.51 -5.94 -8.82
CA ARG A 85 -4.68 -5.12 -8.45
C ARG A 85 -5.43 -5.68 -7.24
N VAL A 86 -5.30 -6.98 -7.02
CA VAL A 86 -5.94 -7.72 -5.93
C VAL A 86 -5.13 -7.67 -4.64
N GLU A 87 -3.83 -7.33 -4.70
CA GLU A 87 -2.92 -7.26 -3.55
C GLU A 87 -3.51 -6.45 -2.39
N ARG A 88 -4.14 -5.29 -2.65
CA ARG A 88 -4.82 -4.51 -1.60
C ARG A 88 -5.88 -5.28 -0.81
N PHE A 89 -6.64 -6.17 -1.48
CA PHE A 89 -7.70 -6.94 -0.85
C PHE A 89 -7.12 -8.08 -0.01
N VAL A 90 -6.02 -8.67 -0.47
CA VAL A 90 -5.27 -9.71 0.26
C VAL A 90 -4.63 -9.12 1.51
N LEU A 91 -4.00 -7.95 1.41
CA LEU A 91 -3.41 -7.26 2.56
C LEU A 91 -4.46 -6.83 3.57
N ALA A 92 -5.60 -6.30 3.11
CA ALA A 92 -6.72 -5.95 3.99
C ALA A 92 -7.31 -7.18 4.69
N ALA A 93 -7.46 -8.31 3.98
CA ALA A 93 -7.88 -9.57 4.60
C ALA A 93 -6.84 -10.07 5.61
N TYR A 94 -5.55 -9.90 5.33
CA TYR A 94 -4.48 -10.29 6.24
C TYR A 94 -4.43 -9.44 7.50
N GLN A 95 -4.65 -8.13 7.38
CA GLN A 95 -4.79 -7.26 8.52
C GLN A 95 -5.98 -7.69 9.41
N ALA A 96 -7.16 -7.91 8.82
CA ALA A 96 -8.32 -8.42 9.56
C ALA A 96 -8.06 -9.80 10.18
N PHE A 97 -7.29 -10.67 9.51
CA PHE A 97 -6.90 -11.97 10.04
C PHE A 97 -5.96 -11.84 11.24
N ARG A 98 -4.97 -10.94 11.19
CA ARG A 98 -4.08 -10.63 12.31
C ARG A 98 -4.89 -10.07 13.48
N GLU A 99 -5.82 -9.15 13.22
CA GLU A 99 -6.73 -8.60 14.23
C GLU A 99 -7.57 -9.70 14.92
N ARG A 100 -8.11 -10.67 14.16
CA ARG A 100 -8.88 -11.80 14.72
C ARG A 100 -8.01 -12.80 15.49
N LYS A 101 -6.78 -13.09 15.02
CA LYS A 101 -5.84 -13.99 15.72
C LYS A 101 -5.39 -13.37 17.05
N ILE A 102 -5.11 -12.07 17.04
CA ILE A 102 -4.78 -11.28 18.23
C ILE A 102 -6.01 -11.15 19.16
N GLY A 103 -7.22 -10.98 18.61
CA GLY A 103 -8.47 -10.94 19.36
C GLY A 103 -8.80 -12.23 20.14
N ARG A 104 -8.25 -13.38 19.75
CA ARG A 104 -8.37 -14.65 20.50
C ARG A 104 -7.36 -14.77 21.64
N GLN A 105 -6.22 -14.10 21.57
CA GLN A 105 -5.27 -13.97 22.68
C GLN A 105 -5.68 -12.83 23.64
N ARG A 106 -6.35 -11.79 23.15
CA ARG A 106 -6.87 -10.64 23.92
C ARG A 106 -8.20 -10.88 24.64
N LYS A 107 -8.37 -12.01 25.33
CA LYS A 107 -9.23 -11.98 26.53
C LYS A 107 -8.47 -11.47 27.76
N SER A 108 -7.14 -11.28 27.65
CA SER A 108 -6.34 -10.73 28.74
C SER A 108 -5.91 -9.28 28.58
N ASP A 109 -5.78 -8.68 27.39
CA ASP A 109 -5.21 -7.32 27.31
C ASP A 109 -5.84 -6.43 26.25
N ALA A 110 -6.31 -5.27 26.71
CA ALA A 110 -6.87 -4.18 25.94
C ALA A 110 -5.92 -3.67 24.84
N SER A 111 -6.52 -3.14 23.76
CA SER A 111 -5.91 -2.20 22.80
C SER A 111 -4.49 -2.50 22.30
N SER A 112 -4.37 -2.97 21.05
CA SER A 112 -3.22 -2.60 20.22
C SER A 112 -3.69 -2.54 18.78
N GLU A 113 -4.12 -1.34 18.42
CA GLU A 113 -3.85 -0.71 17.14
C GLU A 113 -2.37 -0.85 16.79
N ALA A 114 -2.01 -0.70 15.51
CA ALA A 114 -0.61 -0.45 15.20
C ALA A 114 -0.17 0.78 16.00
N ASN A 115 0.74 0.61 16.97
CA ASN A 115 1.36 1.70 17.73
C ASN A 115 2.25 2.52 16.79
N PHE A 116 1.63 3.23 15.84
CA PHE A 116 2.24 4.40 15.24
C PHE A 116 1.96 5.55 16.19
N ASP A 117 3.02 6.30 16.52
CA ASP A 117 2.89 7.48 17.35
C ASP A 117 2.15 8.57 16.57
N CYS A 118 0.83 8.49 16.56
CA CYS A 118 -0.05 9.42 15.87
C CYS A 118 0.16 10.83 16.41
N GLN A 119 0.57 10.98 17.68
CA GLN A 119 0.94 12.29 18.23
C GLN A 119 2.19 12.83 17.55
N LYS A 120 3.23 12.01 17.37
CA LYS A 120 4.43 12.41 16.62
C LYS A 120 4.13 12.85 15.18
N ILE A 121 3.22 12.15 14.48
CA ILE A 121 2.81 12.55 13.12
C ILE A 121 2.05 13.88 13.14
N ILE A 122 1.14 14.07 14.11
CA ILE A 122 0.43 15.33 14.30
C ILE A 122 1.41 16.48 14.57
N GLU A 123 2.43 16.26 15.38
CA GLU A 123 3.46 17.26 15.69
C GLU A 123 4.23 17.71 14.45
N VAL A 124 4.68 16.77 13.61
CA VAL A 124 5.43 17.12 12.38
C VAL A 124 4.53 17.78 11.33
N VAL A 125 3.25 17.45 11.27
CA VAL A 125 2.27 18.02 10.33
C VAL A 125 1.79 19.41 10.77
N ARG A 126 1.77 19.70 12.07
CA ARG A 126 1.23 20.93 12.66
C ARG A 126 1.68 22.24 11.97
N PRO A 127 2.96 22.42 11.60
CA PRO A 127 3.43 23.65 10.93
C PRO A 127 2.76 23.90 9.57
N PHE A 128 2.22 22.86 8.92
CA PHE A 128 1.60 22.94 7.59
C PHE A 128 0.09 23.18 7.62
N LEU A 129 -0.51 23.22 8.82
CA LEU A 129 -1.90 23.67 9.01
C LEU A 129 -2.07 25.16 8.70
N SER A 130 -1.02 25.94 8.97
CA SER A 130 -0.91 27.38 8.72
C SER A 130 0.54 27.73 8.33
N PRO A 131 0.98 27.35 7.12
CA PRO A 131 2.37 27.48 6.72
C PRO A 131 2.77 28.95 6.56
N LYS A 132 3.98 29.28 7.01
CA LYS A 132 4.56 30.63 6.84
C LYS A 132 4.73 31.00 5.37
N ASN A 133 5.05 30.02 4.52
CA ASN A 133 5.20 30.24 3.08
C ASN A 133 3.85 30.20 2.35
N GLN A 134 3.52 31.26 1.64
CA GLN A 134 2.27 31.37 0.88
C GLN A 134 2.13 30.28 -0.21
N ARG A 135 3.24 29.82 -0.81
CA ARG A 135 3.21 28.73 -1.81
C ARG A 135 2.68 27.41 -1.26
N LEU A 136 2.77 27.20 0.06
CA LEU A 136 2.33 25.96 0.71
C LEU A 136 0.88 26.02 1.22
N LYS A 137 0.25 27.21 1.23
CA LYS A 137 -1.16 27.38 1.67
C LYS A 137 -2.15 26.41 0.98
N PRO A 138 -2.01 26.06 -0.32
CA PRO A 138 -2.91 25.10 -0.96
C PRO A 138 -2.87 23.69 -0.35
N LEU A 139 -1.81 23.33 0.40
CA LEU A 139 -1.67 22.02 1.05
C LEU A 139 -2.40 21.94 2.40
N SER A 140 -2.64 23.08 3.04
CA SER A 140 -3.20 23.15 4.40
C SER A 140 -4.55 22.44 4.59
N PRO A 141 -5.49 22.45 3.63
CA PRO A 141 -6.73 21.67 3.76
C PRO A 141 -6.49 20.17 3.93
N TYR A 142 -5.49 19.62 3.25
CA TYR A 142 -5.17 18.18 3.30
C TYR A 142 -4.51 17.81 4.62
N PHE A 143 -3.60 18.65 5.12
CA PHE A 143 -3.02 18.46 6.44
C PHE A 143 -4.04 18.59 7.58
N LYS A 144 -5.04 19.48 7.44
CA LYS A 144 -6.17 19.56 8.39
C LYS A 144 -6.98 18.26 8.40
N GLN A 145 -7.26 17.71 7.22
CA GLN A 145 -7.95 16.42 7.10
C GLN A 145 -7.10 15.28 7.70
N ALA A 146 -5.79 15.27 7.46
CA ALA A 146 -4.87 14.27 8.03
C ALA A 146 -4.88 14.31 9.56
N VAL A 147 -4.76 15.48 10.18
CA VAL A 147 -4.83 15.62 11.63
C VAL A 147 -6.17 15.15 12.18
N ALA A 148 -7.28 15.49 11.52
CA ALA A 148 -8.61 15.05 11.94
C ALA A 148 -8.76 13.52 11.91
N LEU A 149 -8.07 12.82 11.01
CA LEU A 149 -8.06 11.35 10.93
C LEU A 149 -7.14 10.72 11.97
N LEU A 150 -5.96 11.30 12.18
CA LEU A 150 -4.99 10.85 13.18
C LEU A 150 -5.50 11.01 14.62
N GLN A 151 -6.48 11.90 14.85
CA GLN A 151 -7.15 12.08 16.13
C GLN A 151 -8.32 11.12 16.37
N GLN A 152 -8.72 10.33 15.37
CA GLN A 152 -9.83 9.38 15.54
C GLN A 152 -9.40 8.17 16.35
N LYS A 153 -10.35 7.58 17.09
CA LYS A 153 -10.15 6.32 17.81
C LYS A 153 -9.75 5.15 16.90
N LYS A 154 -10.01 5.25 15.59
CA LYS A 154 -9.55 4.29 14.60
C LYS A 154 -9.00 5.06 13.41
N VAL A 155 -7.68 4.99 13.21
CA VAL A 155 -7.01 5.71 12.12
C VAL A 155 -7.34 5.05 10.78
N ASP A 156 -7.86 5.83 9.84
CA ASP A 156 -8.07 5.42 8.45
C ASP A 156 -6.77 5.63 7.65
N ALA A 157 -5.86 4.66 7.78
CA ALA A 157 -4.55 4.73 7.12
C ALA A 157 -4.63 4.78 5.58
N PRO A 158 -5.53 4.05 4.89
CA PRO A 158 -5.74 4.23 3.46
C PRO A 158 -6.13 5.66 3.08
N PHE A 159 -6.99 6.30 3.86
CA PHE A 159 -7.38 7.68 3.57
C PHE A 159 -6.23 8.68 3.82
N LEU A 160 -5.32 8.40 4.76
CA LEU A 160 -4.08 9.17 4.93
C LEU A 160 -3.15 9.06 3.72
N GLU A 161 -3.05 7.88 3.09
CA GLU A 161 -2.29 7.70 1.84
C GLU A 161 -2.91 8.48 0.68
N GLU A 162 -4.25 8.47 0.56
CA GLU A 162 -4.94 9.28 -0.45
C GLU A 162 -4.70 10.78 -0.26
N LEU A 163 -4.56 11.24 0.98
CA LEU A 163 -4.19 12.64 1.27
C LEU A 163 -2.75 12.94 0.85
N ASP A 164 -1.80 12.03 1.11
CA ASP A 164 -0.42 12.17 0.65
C ASP A 164 -0.33 12.21 -0.88
N GLU A 165 -1.09 11.37 -1.59
CA GLU A 165 -1.16 11.41 -3.06
C GLU A 165 -1.70 12.75 -3.57
N LYS A 166 -2.72 13.32 -2.92
CA LYS A 166 -3.27 14.65 -3.27
C LYS A 166 -2.24 15.76 -3.03
N ILE A 167 -1.50 15.68 -1.92
CA ILE A 167 -0.41 16.61 -1.61
C ILE A 167 0.67 16.53 -2.71
N ASP A 168 1.08 15.33 -3.10
CA ASP A 168 2.06 15.11 -4.16
C ASP A 168 1.62 15.66 -5.51
N GLN A 169 0.36 15.46 -5.89
CA GLN A 169 -0.21 16.03 -7.12
C GLN A 169 -0.18 17.56 -7.12
N ILE A 170 -0.43 18.19 -5.97
CA ILE A 170 -0.38 19.65 -5.83
C ILE A 170 1.07 20.13 -5.94
N LEU A 171 2.01 19.43 -5.31
CA LEU A 171 3.44 19.72 -5.43
C LEU A 171 3.91 19.69 -6.88
N LEU A 172 3.53 18.67 -7.65
CA LEU A 172 3.84 18.59 -9.08
C LEU A 172 3.29 19.78 -9.88
N LYS A 173 2.05 20.19 -9.59
CA LYS A 173 1.39 21.32 -10.28
C LYS A 173 2.04 22.66 -9.96
N MET A 174 2.54 22.85 -8.73
CA MET A 174 3.18 24.11 -8.31
C MET A 174 4.69 24.18 -8.55
N ALA A 175 5.30 23.08 -9.02
CA ALA A 175 6.74 22.98 -9.24
C ALA A 175 7.21 23.98 -10.31
N LEU A 176 8.11 24.88 -9.93
CA LEU A 176 8.69 25.86 -10.85
C LEU A 176 9.65 25.18 -11.84
N PRO A 177 9.90 25.78 -13.02
CA PRO A 177 10.83 25.23 -14.01
C PRO A 177 12.22 24.92 -13.44
N GLU A 178 12.76 25.81 -12.61
CA GLU A 178 14.06 25.63 -11.95
C GLU A 178 14.05 24.45 -10.97
N GLU A 179 12.96 24.27 -10.21
CA GLU A 179 12.79 23.14 -9.28
C GLU A 179 12.66 21.81 -10.02
N ARG A 180 12.06 21.83 -11.21
CA ARG A 180 11.97 20.65 -12.09
C ARG A 180 13.34 20.28 -12.67
N GLN A 181 14.10 21.27 -13.14
CA GLN A 181 15.46 21.06 -13.65
C GLN A 181 16.41 20.53 -12.58
N ALA A 182 16.34 21.08 -11.37
CA ALA A 182 17.13 20.58 -10.24
C ALA A 182 16.81 19.12 -9.91
N ALA A 183 15.52 18.76 -9.88
CA ALA A 183 15.09 17.39 -9.64
C ALA A 183 15.48 16.42 -10.77
N GLU A 184 15.45 16.88 -12.03
CA GLU A 184 15.86 16.09 -13.19
C GLU A 184 17.37 15.79 -13.20
N ALA A 185 18.19 16.79 -12.84
CA ALA A 185 19.63 16.61 -12.73
C ALA A 185 20.01 15.51 -11.71
N GLU A 186 19.26 15.39 -10.60
CA GLU A 186 19.48 14.34 -9.58
C GLU A 186 19.27 12.91 -10.11
N VAL A 187 18.46 12.75 -11.17
CA VAL A 187 18.07 11.43 -11.68
C VAL A 187 18.51 11.17 -13.12
N GLN A 188 19.23 12.10 -13.74
CA GLN A 188 19.61 12.07 -15.15
C GLN A 188 20.29 10.76 -15.57
N THR A 189 21.19 10.22 -14.74
CA THR A 189 21.88 8.94 -14.97
C THR A 189 20.92 7.75 -15.02
N TYR A 190 19.81 7.79 -14.27
CA TYR A 190 18.78 6.76 -14.28
C TYR A 190 17.83 6.91 -15.48
N LEU A 191 17.56 8.15 -15.92
CA LEU A 191 16.72 8.42 -17.08
C LEU A 191 17.30 7.85 -18.37
N GLN A 192 18.63 7.93 -18.55
CA GLN A 192 19.32 7.41 -19.73
C GLN A 192 19.12 5.89 -19.95
N LYS A 193 18.82 5.14 -18.89
CA LYS A 193 18.64 3.69 -18.91
C LYS A 193 17.19 3.24 -18.90
N SER A 194 16.24 4.18 -18.91
CA SER A 194 14.82 3.93 -18.66
C SER A 194 13.98 4.04 -19.93
N SER A 195 12.87 3.29 -20.01
CA SER A 195 11.91 3.43 -21.10
C SER A 195 11.09 4.74 -21.00
N PRO A 196 10.48 5.24 -22.08
CA PRO A 196 9.75 6.52 -22.08
C PRO A 196 8.63 6.63 -21.03
N ARG A 197 7.96 5.50 -20.70
CA ARG A 197 6.93 5.47 -19.65
C ARG A 197 7.51 5.51 -18.24
N GLU A 198 8.71 4.95 -18.05
CA GLU A 198 9.42 4.95 -16.78
C GLU A 198 10.06 6.30 -16.51
N VAL A 199 10.61 6.95 -17.54
CA VAL A 199 11.16 8.31 -17.50
C VAL A 199 10.17 9.29 -16.87
N LYS A 200 8.92 9.33 -17.36
CA LYS A 200 7.89 10.24 -16.84
C LYS A 200 7.62 10.03 -15.34
N LYS A 201 7.43 8.76 -14.92
CA LYS A 201 7.17 8.43 -13.52
C LYS A 201 8.37 8.74 -12.61
N LEU A 202 9.58 8.51 -13.12
CA LEU A 202 10.80 8.76 -12.39
C LEU A 202 11.01 10.26 -12.17
N LEU A 203 10.76 11.07 -13.19
CA LEU A 203 10.77 12.54 -13.10
C LEU A 203 9.72 13.07 -12.11
N GLU A 204 8.47 12.62 -12.21
CA GLU A 204 7.41 13.02 -11.26
C GLU A 204 7.82 12.71 -9.82
N ARG A 205 8.34 11.50 -9.56
CA ARG A 205 8.81 11.09 -8.24
C ARG A 205 10.02 11.91 -7.77
N ALA A 206 10.94 12.25 -8.67
CA ALA A 206 12.09 13.09 -8.36
C ALA A 206 11.66 14.49 -7.94
N ILE A 207 10.73 15.11 -8.68
CA ILE A 207 10.19 16.44 -8.38
C ILE A 207 9.49 16.45 -7.01
N ILE A 208 8.63 15.47 -6.74
CA ILE A 208 7.94 15.33 -5.44
C ILE A 208 8.98 15.24 -4.31
N LYS A 209 9.96 14.36 -4.47
CA LYS A 209 11.01 14.14 -3.47
C LYS A 209 11.84 15.39 -3.23
N HIS A 210 12.22 16.11 -4.29
CA HIS A 210 12.95 17.37 -4.21
C HIS A 210 12.16 18.43 -3.44
N LEU A 211 10.88 18.63 -3.81
CA LEU A 211 10.02 19.62 -3.14
C LEU A 211 9.72 19.27 -1.69
N ARG A 212 9.42 18.00 -1.38
CA ARG A 212 9.21 17.56 0.00
C ARG A 212 10.45 17.78 0.86
N ARG A 213 11.65 17.54 0.33
CA ARG A 213 12.92 17.82 1.04
C ARG A 213 13.16 19.31 1.22
N LYS A 214 13.05 20.09 0.14
CA LYS A 214 13.25 21.55 0.14
C LYS A 214 12.37 22.26 1.17
N TRP A 215 11.12 21.84 1.28
CA TRP A 215 10.12 22.45 2.16
C TRP A 215 9.86 21.64 3.44
N GLN A 216 10.64 20.59 3.68
CA GLN A 216 10.50 19.66 4.82
C GLN A 216 9.06 19.16 5.02
N ILE A 217 8.36 18.84 3.94
CA ILE A 217 6.95 18.45 3.96
C ILE A 217 6.84 17.00 4.45
N PRO A 218 6.21 16.76 5.62
CA PRO A 218 6.02 15.44 6.18
C PRO A 218 5.02 14.61 5.37
N TYR A 219 5.11 13.29 5.52
CA TYR A 219 4.04 12.40 5.09
C TYR A 219 2.95 12.33 6.17
N CYS A 220 1.72 12.10 5.75
CA CYS A 220 0.60 11.90 6.66
C CYS A 220 0.42 10.42 6.99
N SER A 221 0.81 9.54 6.06
CA SER A 221 0.75 8.10 6.22
C SER A 221 1.76 7.61 7.26
N PRO A 222 1.32 6.82 8.26
CA PRO A 222 2.20 6.28 9.29
C PRO A 222 3.22 5.27 8.75
N TYR A 223 2.99 4.71 7.56
CA TYR A 223 3.87 3.71 6.94
C TYR A 223 5.14 4.28 6.31
N LEU A 224 5.27 5.62 6.30
CA LEU A 224 6.39 6.34 5.69
C LEU A 224 7.37 6.90 6.74
N TYR A 225 7.22 6.47 8.00
CA TYR A 225 8.06 6.81 9.16
C TYR A 225 8.69 5.60 9.81
#